data_AF-A0A1M5E1T4-F1
#
_entry.id   AF-A0A1M5E1T4-F1
#
_cell.length_a   1.000
_cell.length_b   1.000
_cell.length_c   1.000
_cell.angle_alpha   90.00
_cell.angle_beta   90.00
_cell.angle_gamma   90.00
#
_symmetry.space_group_name_H-M   'P 1'
#
loop_
_entity.id
_entity.type
_entity.pdbx_description
1 polymer ?
#
loop_
_entity_poly.entity_id
_entity_poly.type
_entity_poly.pdbx_seq_one_letter_code
_entity_poly.pdbx_strand_id
1 'polypeptide(L)'
;MKLKKQNKTNQTSEIRKDFYKKLLYIGLCILPILLFADNKGVFRLVPLPFFLFGMYQLIQIIGQSQLIIDDFFPPKTHYEMTTKPFDHFVYYFSSTLFIVGLIGLMFEIRKFDNTINGIKLFWTAGLVGVLIAIILTVILKTGFPSVYYESKRRYTVHFGLFVGLFLLSTAVAGFVNHHFADQSTFYKKYAIIRKSTSSGRSTEYFFFLIMDNKEERFSVGKTRYHNFEEGEQIELCMQKGKFGFDYVTEFKKANE
;
A
#
# COMPACT_ATOMS: atom_id res chain seq x y z
N MET A 1 25.92 32.66 20.93
CA MET A 1 25.88 31.61 19.86
C MET A 1 25.69 30.17 20.38
N LYS A 2 26.24 29.79 21.56
CA LYS A 2 26.07 28.44 22.16
C LYS A 2 24.62 28.10 22.58
N LEU A 3 23.87 29.04 23.16
CA LEU A 3 22.47 28.83 23.60
C LEU A 3 21.49 28.45 22.48
N LYS A 4 21.60 29.08 21.29
CA LYS A 4 20.77 28.72 20.11
C LYS A 4 21.08 27.33 19.57
N LYS A 5 22.34 26.87 19.67
CA LYS A 5 22.75 25.53 19.23
C LYS A 5 22.23 24.45 20.18
N GLN A 6 22.22 24.72 21.48
CA GLN A 6 21.74 23.80 22.51
C GLN A 6 20.21 23.59 22.43
N ASN A 7 19.42 24.67 22.26
CA ASN A 7 17.97 24.56 22.07
C ASN A 7 17.58 23.82 20.78
N LYS A 8 18.30 24.02 19.67
CA LYS A 8 18.03 23.32 18.41
C LYS A 8 18.29 21.82 18.52
N THR A 9 19.38 21.42 19.20
CA THR A 9 19.75 20.02 19.40
C THR A 9 18.75 19.29 20.31
N ASN A 10 18.25 19.96 21.35
CA ASN A 10 17.19 19.44 22.22
C ASN A 10 15.86 19.27 21.47
N GLN A 11 15.47 20.25 20.65
CA GLN A 11 14.22 20.16 19.87
C GLN A 11 14.26 19.04 18.82
N THR A 12 15.39 18.84 18.14
CA THR A 12 15.57 17.71 17.19
C THR A 12 15.49 16.35 17.88
N SER A 13 16.02 16.24 19.10
CA SER A 13 15.92 15.01 19.91
C SER A 13 14.47 14.68 20.28
N GLU A 14 13.65 15.68 20.64
CA GLU A 14 12.27 15.45 21.06
C GLU A 14 11.36 14.98 19.91
N ILE A 15 11.55 15.49 18.70
CA ILE A 15 10.77 15.04 17.53
C ILE A 15 11.04 13.55 17.23
N ARG A 16 12.30 13.11 17.26
CA ARG A 16 12.65 11.70 17.05
C ARG A 16 12.07 10.81 18.13
N LYS A 17 12.20 11.22 19.39
CA LYS A 17 11.63 10.47 20.53
C LYS A 17 10.12 10.32 20.38
N ASP A 18 9.42 11.40 20.04
CA ASP A 18 7.97 11.38 19.84
C ASP A 18 7.58 10.49 18.66
N PHE A 19 8.31 10.55 17.54
CA PHE A 19 8.13 9.65 16.40
C PHE A 19 8.29 8.17 16.77
N TYR A 20 9.39 7.80 17.43
CA TYR A 20 9.62 6.41 17.86
C TYR A 20 8.60 5.95 18.91
N LYS A 21 8.18 6.84 19.81
CA LYS A 21 7.13 6.57 20.80
C LYS A 21 5.80 6.26 20.11
N LYS A 22 5.42 7.05 19.10
CA LYS A 22 4.21 6.82 18.30
C LYS A 22 4.28 5.52 17.51
N LEU A 23 5.43 5.21 16.89
CA LEU A 23 5.66 3.92 16.24
C LEU A 23 5.53 2.74 17.21
N LEU A 24 6.08 2.87 18.42
CA LEU A 24 5.95 1.86 19.47
C LEU A 24 4.49 1.68 19.88
N TYR A 25 3.71 2.75 20.02
CA TYR A 25 2.27 2.67 20.28
C TYR A 25 1.51 1.98 19.16
N ILE A 26 1.81 2.27 17.89
CA ILE A 26 1.24 1.55 16.75
C ILE A 26 1.59 0.06 16.84
N GLY A 27 2.85 -0.28 17.11
CA GLY A 27 3.31 -1.66 17.29
C GLY A 27 2.57 -2.39 18.40
N LEU A 28 2.36 -1.73 19.55
CA LEU A 28 1.59 -2.31 20.67
C LEU A 28 0.11 -2.52 20.32
N CYS A 29 -0.49 -1.67 19.49
CA CYS A 29 -1.88 -1.83 19.05
C CYS A 29 -2.08 -3.00 18.10
N ILE A 30 -1.04 -3.43 17.37
CA ILE A 30 -1.12 -4.57 16.46
C ILE A 30 -1.33 -5.88 17.23
N LEU A 31 -0.78 -6.02 18.44
CA LEU A 31 -0.84 -7.26 19.21
C LEU A 31 -2.28 -7.69 19.55
N PRO A 32 -3.15 -6.86 20.16
CA PRO A 32 -4.54 -7.21 20.39
C PRO A 32 -5.33 -7.46 19.10
N ILE A 33 -5.01 -6.73 18.02
CA ILE A 33 -5.65 -6.93 16.73
C ILE A 33 -5.34 -8.34 16.22
N LEU A 34 -4.08 -8.77 16.22
CA LEU A 34 -3.69 -10.10 15.78
C LEU A 34 -4.27 -11.22 16.65
N LEU A 35 -4.34 -11.02 17.97
CA LEU A 35 -4.83 -12.04 18.89
C LEU A 35 -6.36 -12.24 18.84
N PHE A 36 -7.12 -11.19 18.55
CA PHE A 36 -8.57 -11.20 18.68
C PHE A 36 -9.34 -10.93 17.37
N ALA A 37 -8.66 -10.69 16.24
CA ALA A 37 -9.30 -10.39 14.95
C ALA A 37 -10.26 -11.49 14.47
N ASP A 38 -9.91 -12.75 14.67
CA ASP A 38 -10.70 -13.90 14.17
C ASP A 38 -11.79 -14.36 15.14
N ASN A 39 -11.93 -13.68 16.29
CA ASN A 39 -12.86 -14.10 17.33
C ASN A 39 -14.29 -13.72 16.95
N LYS A 40 -15.25 -14.67 17.01
CA LYS A 40 -16.64 -14.45 16.58
C LYS A 40 -17.57 -13.92 17.69
N GLY A 41 -17.10 -13.92 18.95
CA GLY A 41 -17.88 -13.50 20.13
C GLY A 41 -17.75 -12.02 20.50
N VAL A 42 -18.09 -11.66 21.73
CA VAL A 42 -17.99 -10.27 22.26
C VAL A 42 -16.56 -9.73 22.17
N PHE A 43 -15.56 -10.61 22.26
CA PHE A 43 -14.14 -10.27 22.12
C PHE A 43 -13.76 -9.70 20.74
N ARG A 44 -14.61 -9.84 19.71
CA ARG A 44 -14.41 -9.18 18.40
C ARG A 44 -14.35 -7.66 18.48
N LEU A 45 -14.90 -7.08 19.56
CA LEU A 45 -14.90 -5.64 19.80
C LEU A 45 -13.61 -5.15 20.46
N VAL A 46 -12.82 -6.05 21.05
CA VAL A 46 -11.56 -5.68 21.72
C VAL A 46 -10.55 -5.05 20.75
N PRO A 47 -10.34 -5.55 19.51
CA PRO A 47 -9.47 -4.88 18.54
C PRO A 47 -9.85 -3.44 18.19
N LEU A 48 -11.13 -3.07 18.28
CA LEU A 48 -11.64 -1.78 17.79
C LEU A 48 -11.00 -0.56 18.47
N PRO A 49 -10.97 -0.42 19.80
CA PRO A 49 -10.29 0.69 20.46
C PRO A 49 -8.78 0.74 20.16
N PHE A 50 -8.11 -0.40 20.05
CA PHE A 50 -6.69 -0.43 19.69
C PHE A 50 -6.46 -0.01 18.24
N PHE A 51 -7.33 -0.42 17.32
CA PHE A 51 -7.31 0.05 15.94
C PHE A 51 -7.51 1.56 15.88
N LEU A 52 -8.52 2.10 16.55
CA LEU A 52 -8.78 3.55 16.58
C LEU A 52 -7.61 4.34 17.19
N PHE A 53 -7.04 3.85 18.29
CA PHE A 53 -5.88 4.48 18.91
C PHE A 53 -4.64 4.40 18.01
N GLY A 54 -4.36 3.24 17.40
CA GLY A 54 -3.27 3.08 16.44
C GLY A 54 -3.44 4.01 15.22
N MET A 55 -4.65 4.13 14.68
CA MET A 55 -4.97 5.05 13.60
C MET A 55 -4.78 6.51 14.02
N TYR A 56 -5.17 6.88 15.24
CA TYR A 56 -4.92 8.22 15.78
C TYR A 56 -3.41 8.53 15.82
N GLN A 57 -2.58 7.60 16.30
CA GLN A 57 -1.12 7.79 16.30
C GLN A 57 -0.56 7.92 14.87
N LEU A 58 -1.07 7.12 13.93
CA LEU A 58 -0.68 7.22 12.52
C LEU A 58 -1.03 8.59 11.93
N ILE A 59 -2.23 9.10 12.19
CA ILE A 59 -2.66 10.45 11.75
C ILE A 59 -1.73 11.52 12.34
N GLN A 60 -1.34 11.40 13.61
CA GLN A 60 -0.38 12.33 14.23
C GLN A 60 0.99 12.29 13.55
N ILE A 61 1.51 11.10 13.19
CA ILE A 61 2.75 10.97 12.41
C ILE A 61 2.61 11.64 11.05
N ILE A 62 1.49 11.41 10.35
CA ILE A 62 1.23 12.02 9.04
C ILE A 62 1.15 13.55 9.16
N GLY A 63 0.43 14.06 10.15
CA GLY A 63 0.30 15.51 10.41
C GLY A 63 1.63 16.19 10.74
N GLN A 64 2.59 15.45 11.29
CA GLN A 64 3.94 15.95 11.60
C GLN A 64 5.01 15.49 10.60
N SER A 65 4.61 14.85 9.50
CA SER A 65 5.54 14.20 8.56
C SER A 65 6.59 15.15 8.00
N GLN A 66 6.24 16.40 7.70
CA GLN A 66 7.19 17.42 7.27
C GLN A 66 8.26 17.70 8.34
N LEU A 67 7.85 17.88 9.60
CA LEU A 67 8.78 18.11 10.72
C LEU A 67 9.67 16.91 10.98
N ILE A 68 9.12 15.70 10.86
CA ILE A 68 9.87 14.44 10.99
C ILE A 68 10.91 14.35 9.88
N ILE A 69 10.52 14.55 8.62
CA ILE A 69 11.45 14.51 7.49
C ILE A 69 12.54 15.57 7.63
N ASP A 70 12.18 16.78 8.07
CA ASP A 70 13.12 17.87 8.31
C ASP A 70 14.12 17.55 9.42
N ASP A 71 13.72 16.75 10.41
CA ASP A 71 14.58 16.35 11.51
C ASP A 71 15.50 15.16 11.17
N PHE A 72 14.98 14.14 10.49
CA PHE A 72 15.75 12.98 10.03
C PHE A 72 16.70 13.34 8.88
N PHE A 73 16.34 14.33 8.09
CA PHE A 73 17.08 14.78 6.91
C PHE A 73 17.25 16.31 6.94
N PRO A 74 18.00 16.88 7.89
CA PRO A 74 18.10 18.32 8.07
C PRO A 74 18.69 19.03 6.86
N PRO A 75 18.24 20.26 6.57
CA PRO A 75 18.76 21.02 5.44
C PRO A 75 20.21 21.42 5.75
N LYS A 76 21.13 21.23 4.79
CA LYS A 76 22.53 21.63 4.99
C LYS A 76 22.68 23.16 5.01
N THR A 77 21.80 23.89 4.32
CA THR A 77 21.73 25.35 4.32
C THR A 77 20.27 25.78 4.46
N HIS A 78 20.01 26.79 5.30
CA HIS A 78 18.66 27.36 5.46
C HIS A 78 18.26 28.29 4.30
N TYR A 79 19.23 28.67 3.47
CA TYR A 79 19.07 29.59 2.35
C TYR A 79 19.99 29.17 1.19
N GLU A 80 19.50 28.33 0.29
CA GLU A 80 19.94 28.34 -1.11
C GLU A 80 18.80 28.98 -1.90
N MET A 81 19.02 30.17 -2.46
CA MET A 81 18.00 30.89 -3.23
C MET A 81 17.92 30.43 -4.68
N THR A 82 18.92 29.71 -5.19
CA THR A 82 19.00 29.27 -6.58
C THR A 82 18.94 27.75 -6.65
N THR A 83 17.84 27.23 -7.19
CA THR A 83 17.65 25.79 -7.42
C THR A 83 18.49 25.34 -8.61
N LYS A 84 19.26 24.26 -8.44
CA LYS A 84 19.98 23.68 -9.58
C LYS A 84 18.98 23.00 -10.53
N PRO A 85 19.24 22.99 -11.85
CA PRO A 85 18.36 22.30 -12.81
C PRO A 85 18.09 20.84 -12.45
N PHE A 86 19.09 20.14 -11.91
CA PHE A 86 18.95 18.76 -11.46
C PHE A 86 18.01 18.61 -10.25
N ASP A 87 18.05 19.54 -9.29
CA ASP A 87 17.16 19.50 -8.13
C ASP A 87 15.69 19.68 -8.56
N HIS A 88 15.47 20.53 -9.56
CA HIS A 88 14.17 20.71 -10.20
C HIS A 88 13.75 19.41 -10.91
N PHE A 89 14.63 18.81 -11.72
CA PHE A 89 14.35 17.52 -12.34
C PHE A 89 13.92 16.46 -11.33
N VAL A 90 14.67 16.27 -10.24
CA VAL A 90 14.35 15.26 -9.21
C VAL A 90 12.99 15.53 -8.57
N TYR A 91 12.67 16.80 -8.28
CA TYR A 91 11.37 17.19 -7.74
C TYR A 91 10.19 16.79 -8.66
N TYR A 92 10.27 17.14 -9.94
CA TYR A 92 9.22 16.78 -10.90
C TYR A 92 9.19 15.29 -11.17
N PHE A 93 10.34 14.64 -11.28
CA PHE A 93 10.44 13.20 -11.44
C PHE A 93 9.73 12.46 -10.29
N SER A 94 10.03 12.78 -9.03
CA SER A 94 9.37 12.16 -7.88
C SER A 94 7.86 12.42 -7.86
N SER A 95 7.42 13.62 -8.23
CA SER A 95 6.00 13.98 -8.31
C SER A 95 5.27 13.21 -9.42
N THR A 96 5.87 13.13 -10.61
CA THR A 96 5.36 12.36 -11.75
C THR A 96 5.31 10.88 -11.42
N LEU A 97 6.32 10.35 -10.74
CA LEU A 97 6.37 8.95 -10.33
C LEU A 97 5.19 8.60 -9.42
N PHE A 98 4.85 9.48 -8.47
CA PHE A 98 3.64 9.33 -7.65
C PHE A 98 2.36 9.32 -8.49
N ILE A 99 2.19 10.27 -9.41
CA ILE A 99 0.98 10.37 -10.24
C ILE A 99 0.84 9.14 -11.16
N VAL A 100 1.92 8.75 -11.84
CA VAL A 100 1.93 7.58 -12.73
C VAL A 100 1.69 6.30 -11.93
N GLY A 101 2.31 6.15 -10.76
CA GLY A 101 2.07 5.01 -9.87
C GLY A 101 0.62 4.94 -9.41
N LEU A 102 0.02 6.07 -9.05
CA LEU A 102 -1.39 6.15 -8.65
C LEU A 102 -2.32 5.75 -9.80
N ILE A 103 -2.15 6.35 -10.98
CA ILE A 103 -2.97 6.06 -12.17
C ILE A 103 -2.81 4.59 -12.56
N GLY A 104 -1.57 4.08 -12.61
CA GLY A 104 -1.30 2.68 -12.91
C GLY A 104 -2.00 1.74 -11.94
N LEU A 105 -1.95 2.04 -10.64
CA LEU A 105 -2.62 1.22 -9.64
C LEU A 105 -4.15 1.25 -9.78
N MET A 106 -4.74 2.39 -10.14
CA MET A 106 -6.19 2.49 -10.37
C MET A 106 -6.67 1.51 -11.45
N PHE A 107 -5.86 1.26 -12.49
CA PHE A 107 -6.21 0.27 -13.52
C PHE A 107 -6.01 -1.18 -13.07
N GLU A 108 -5.03 -1.43 -12.20
CA GLU A 108 -4.62 -2.78 -11.80
C GLU A 108 -5.34 -3.29 -10.54
N ILE A 109 -5.92 -2.41 -9.71
CA ILE A 109 -6.50 -2.81 -8.42
C ILE A 109 -7.62 -3.86 -8.54
N ARG A 110 -8.43 -3.78 -9.60
CA ARG A 110 -9.48 -4.77 -9.88
C ARG A 110 -8.92 -6.14 -10.23
N LYS A 111 -7.75 -6.18 -10.86
CA LYS A 111 -7.11 -7.44 -11.20
C LYS A 111 -6.46 -8.08 -9.98
N PHE A 112 -6.02 -7.28 -9.00
CA PHE A 112 -5.58 -7.79 -7.69
C PHE A 112 -6.70 -8.51 -6.94
N ASP A 113 -7.92 -7.96 -6.94
CA ASP A 113 -9.09 -8.64 -6.36
C ASP A 113 -9.39 -9.97 -7.08
N ASN A 114 -9.07 -10.07 -8.37
CA ASN A 114 -9.27 -11.31 -9.12
C ASN A 114 -8.01 -12.22 -9.16
N THR A 115 -7.01 -11.91 -8.34
CA THR A 115 -5.79 -12.71 -8.18
C THR A 115 -5.83 -13.45 -6.85
N ILE A 116 -5.65 -14.76 -6.87
CA ILE A 116 -5.57 -15.59 -5.66
C ILE A 116 -4.33 -15.17 -4.86
N ASN A 117 -4.51 -14.92 -3.56
CA ASN A 117 -3.50 -14.25 -2.73
C ASN A 117 -3.03 -12.89 -3.30
N GLY A 118 -3.89 -12.16 -4.02
CA GLY A 118 -3.56 -10.87 -4.64
C GLY A 118 -3.07 -9.83 -3.61
N ILE A 119 -3.62 -9.85 -2.40
CA ILE A 119 -3.16 -9.01 -1.28
C ILE A 119 -1.67 -9.26 -0.95
N LYS A 120 -1.22 -10.53 -1.01
CA LYS A 120 0.18 -10.87 -0.76
C LYS A 120 1.08 -10.34 -1.89
N LEU A 121 0.68 -10.47 -3.15
CA LEU A 121 1.40 -9.88 -4.27
C LEU A 121 1.49 -8.36 -4.13
N PHE A 122 0.37 -7.71 -3.76
CA PHE A 122 0.30 -6.27 -3.58
C PHE A 122 1.33 -5.77 -2.56
N TRP A 123 1.35 -6.36 -1.36
CA TRP A 123 2.26 -5.94 -0.30
C TRP A 123 3.72 -6.31 -0.58
N THR A 124 3.98 -7.49 -1.13
CA THR A 124 5.35 -7.91 -1.45
C THR A 124 5.97 -6.99 -2.51
N ALA A 125 5.25 -6.70 -3.59
CA ALA A 125 5.71 -5.77 -4.62
C ALA A 125 5.90 -4.35 -4.08
N GLY A 126 4.92 -3.83 -3.33
CA GLY A 126 5.01 -2.50 -2.73
C GLY A 126 6.21 -2.35 -1.79
N LEU A 127 6.51 -3.37 -0.99
CA LEU A 127 7.70 -3.38 -0.12
C LEU A 127 9.01 -3.38 -0.92
N VAL A 128 9.07 -4.09 -2.06
CA VAL A 128 10.21 -4.00 -2.98
C VAL A 128 10.36 -2.57 -3.52
N GLY A 129 9.27 -1.90 -3.88
CA GLY A 129 9.28 -0.49 -4.26
C GLY A 129 9.84 0.43 -3.17
N VAL A 130 9.48 0.20 -1.90
CA VAL A 130 10.02 0.94 -0.75
C VAL A 130 11.52 0.70 -0.58
N LEU A 131 12.00 -0.54 -0.74
CA LEU A 131 13.43 -0.84 -0.69
C LEU A 131 14.21 -0.09 -1.78
N ILE A 132 13.67 -0.02 -2.99
CA ILE A 132 14.25 0.77 -4.09
C ILE A 132 14.27 2.26 -3.73
N ALA A 133 13.19 2.78 -3.13
CA ALA A 133 13.11 4.17 -2.69
C ALA A 133 14.18 4.52 -1.64
N ILE A 134 14.45 3.61 -0.69
CA ILE A 134 15.52 3.76 0.31
C ILE A 134 16.88 3.86 -0.38
N ILE A 135 17.18 2.95 -1.31
CA ILE A 135 18.44 2.94 -2.06
C ILE A 135 18.62 4.25 -2.84
N LEU A 136 17.61 4.68 -3.59
CA LEU A 136 17.63 5.93 -4.34
C LEU A 136 17.80 7.15 -3.43
N THR A 137 17.16 7.15 -2.27
CA THR A 137 17.30 8.24 -1.28
C THR A 137 18.73 8.31 -0.74
N VAL A 138 19.38 7.17 -0.48
CA VAL A 138 20.79 7.13 -0.05
C VAL A 138 21.71 7.65 -1.15
N ILE A 139 21.49 7.23 -2.41
CA ILE A 139 22.27 7.70 -3.57
C ILE A 139 22.10 9.22 -3.76
N LEU A 140 20.86 9.73 -3.75
CA LEU A 140 20.59 11.17 -3.89
C LEU A 140 21.18 11.97 -2.73
N LYS A 141 21.11 11.46 -1.50
CA LYS A 141 21.64 12.17 -0.31
C LYS A 141 23.17 12.24 -0.32
N THR A 142 23.84 11.22 -0.85
CA THR A 142 25.30 11.16 -0.92
C THR A 142 25.86 11.92 -2.13
N GLY A 143 25.28 11.72 -3.32
CA GLY A 143 25.74 12.36 -4.57
C GLY A 143 25.22 13.78 -4.78
N PHE A 144 23.95 14.05 -4.46
CA PHE A 144 23.27 15.31 -4.79
C PHE A 144 22.50 15.87 -3.57
N PRO A 145 23.20 16.21 -2.48
CA PRO A 145 22.54 16.64 -1.25
C PRO A 145 21.71 17.93 -1.40
N SER A 146 21.98 18.76 -2.43
CA SER A 146 21.25 20.01 -2.73
C SER A 146 19.74 19.79 -2.96
N VAL A 147 19.35 18.61 -3.44
CA VAL A 147 17.94 18.22 -3.62
C VAL A 147 17.13 18.42 -2.32
N TYR A 148 17.78 18.25 -1.16
CA TYR A 148 17.11 18.22 0.14
C TYR A 148 17.27 19.49 0.99
N TYR A 149 17.84 20.56 0.45
CA TYR A 149 18.10 21.78 1.22
C TYR A 149 16.83 22.57 1.51
N GLU A 150 15.85 22.54 0.62
CA GLU A 150 14.56 23.18 0.85
C GLU A 150 13.56 22.19 1.49
N SER A 151 12.93 22.59 2.60
CA SER A 151 11.99 21.75 3.36
C SER A 151 10.82 21.24 2.50
N LYS A 152 10.16 22.12 1.73
CA LYS A 152 9.04 21.74 0.86
C LYS A 152 9.47 20.74 -0.22
N ARG A 153 10.56 21.03 -0.93
CA ARG A 153 11.12 20.14 -1.97
C ARG A 153 11.51 18.80 -1.38
N ARG A 154 12.18 18.79 -0.23
CA ARG A 154 12.59 17.57 0.47
C ARG A 154 11.39 16.68 0.79
N TYR A 155 10.33 17.25 1.35
CA TYR A 155 9.11 16.51 1.64
C TYR A 155 8.54 15.87 0.38
N THR A 156 8.35 16.66 -0.68
CA THR A 156 7.79 16.17 -1.95
C THR A 156 8.66 15.08 -2.58
N VAL A 157 9.98 15.22 -2.55
CA VAL A 157 10.91 14.21 -3.09
C VAL A 157 10.81 12.91 -2.29
N HIS A 158 10.85 12.95 -0.95
CA HIS A 158 10.72 11.74 -0.14
C HIS A 158 9.36 11.09 -0.33
N PHE A 159 8.27 11.87 -0.22
CA PHE A 159 6.93 11.36 -0.39
C PHE A 159 6.73 10.75 -1.79
N GLY A 160 7.13 11.48 -2.83
CA GLY A 160 7.01 11.03 -4.22
C GLY A 160 7.83 9.78 -4.53
N LEU A 161 9.05 9.67 -3.99
CA LEU A 161 9.86 8.45 -4.14
C LEU A 161 9.25 7.27 -3.38
N PHE A 162 8.97 7.40 -2.09
CA PHE A 162 8.51 6.27 -1.27
C PHE A 162 7.10 5.82 -1.66
N VAL A 163 6.15 6.74 -1.71
CA VAL A 163 4.76 6.41 -2.05
C VAL A 163 4.65 6.10 -3.53
N GLY A 164 5.30 6.88 -4.39
CA GLY A 164 5.26 6.62 -5.82
C GLY A 164 5.87 5.28 -6.20
N LEU A 165 7.04 4.91 -5.67
CA LEU A 165 7.66 3.61 -6.01
C LEU A 165 6.90 2.45 -5.40
N PHE A 166 6.32 2.61 -4.21
CA PHE A 166 5.35 1.64 -3.69
C PHE A 166 4.24 1.43 -4.72
N LEU A 167 3.47 2.47 -5.05
CA LEU A 167 2.32 2.36 -5.97
C LEU A 167 2.71 1.83 -7.36
N LEU A 168 3.80 2.35 -7.93
CA LEU A 168 4.27 1.96 -9.25
C LEU A 168 4.75 0.51 -9.28
N SER A 169 5.54 0.07 -8.28
CA SER A 169 5.98 -1.32 -8.20
C SER A 169 4.81 -2.28 -8.07
N THR A 170 3.79 -1.92 -7.30
CA THR A 170 2.58 -2.73 -7.15
C THR A 170 1.79 -2.79 -8.45
N ALA A 171 1.60 -1.66 -9.14
CA ALA A 171 0.92 -1.62 -10.43
C ALA A 171 1.66 -2.45 -11.48
N VAL A 172 2.99 -2.29 -11.59
CA VAL A 172 3.83 -3.06 -12.51
C VAL A 172 3.78 -4.54 -12.18
N ALA A 173 3.82 -4.91 -10.90
CA ALA A 173 3.75 -6.30 -10.50
C ALA A 173 2.42 -6.96 -10.88
N GLY A 174 1.30 -6.27 -10.65
CA GLY A 174 -0.02 -6.72 -11.10
C GLY A 174 -0.06 -6.87 -12.62
N PHE A 175 0.33 -5.82 -13.35
CA PHE A 175 0.35 -5.82 -14.80
C PHE A 175 1.19 -6.96 -15.36
N VAL A 176 2.41 -7.15 -14.86
CA VAL A 176 3.31 -8.21 -15.31
C VAL A 176 2.75 -9.59 -14.96
N ASN A 177 2.15 -9.76 -13.78
CA ASN A 177 1.56 -11.02 -13.37
C ASN A 177 0.47 -11.46 -14.35
N HIS A 178 -0.37 -10.53 -14.81
CA HIS A 178 -1.50 -10.82 -15.70
C HIS A 178 -1.12 -10.83 -17.18
N HIS A 179 -0.39 -9.82 -17.64
CA HIS A 179 -0.09 -9.64 -19.06
C HIS A 179 0.88 -10.71 -19.60
N PHE A 180 1.78 -11.21 -18.74
CA PHE A 180 2.73 -12.27 -19.08
C PHE A 180 2.40 -13.61 -18.42
N ALA A 181 1.12 -13.84 -18.12
CA ALA A 181 0.65 -15.11 -17.60
C ALA A 181 0.79 -16.24 -18.62
N ASP A 182 0.87 -17.46 -18.12
CA ASP A 182 0.87 -18.65 -18.96
C ASP A 182 -0.46 -18.79 -19.70
N GLN A 183 -0.40 -19.18 -20.97
CA GLN A 183 -1.59 -19.37 -21.80
C GLN A 183 -2.42 -20.59 -21.40
N SER A 184 -1.84 -21.52 -20.63
CA SER A 184 -2.55 -22.69 -20.12
C SER A 184 -3.58 -22.28 -19.08
N THR A 185 -4.84 -22.59 -19.36
CA THR A 185 -5.94 -22.44 -18.40
C THR A 185 -6.14 -23.73 -17.61
N PHE A 186 -6.53 -23.60 -16.36
CA PHE A 186 -6.96 -24.72 -15.54
C PHE A 186 -8.22 -24.36 -14.76
N TYR A 187 -9.01 -25.38 -14.44
CA TYR A 187 -10.33 -25.24 -13.84
C TYR A 187 -10.32 -25.82 -12.43
N LYS A 188 -10.91 -25.10 -11.48
CA LYS A 188 -11.18 -25.63 -10.13
C LYS A 188 -12.55 -25.20 -9.66
N LYS A 189 -13.22 -26.10 -8.96
CA LYS A 189 -14.56 -25.88 -8.40
C LYS A 189 -14.46 -25.34 -6.98
N TYR A 190 -15.27 -24.33 -6.69
CA TYR A 190 -15.35 -23.67 -5.39
C TYR A 190 -16.80 -23.35 -5.05
N ALA A 191 -17.11 -23.31 -3.75
CA ALA A 191 -18.43 -22.88 -3.27
C ALA A 191 -18.45 -21.37 -3.03
N ILE A 192 -19.54 -20.71 -3.44
CA ILE A 192 -19.83 -19.34 -3.01
C ILE A 192 -20.33 -19.39 -1.56
N ILE A 193 -19.59 -18.80 -0.62
CA ILE A 193 -20.00 -18.81 0.79
C ILE A 193 -20.91 -17.65 1.09
N ARG A 194 -20.57 -16.50 0.51
CA ARG A 194 -21.34 -15.27 0.66
C ARG A 194 -21.10 -14.34 -0.52
N LYS A 195 -22.05 -13.44 -0.68
CA LYS A 195 -22.07 -12.38 -1.66
C LYS A 195 -22.10 -11.03 -0.94
N SER A 196 -21.48 -10.02 -1.51
CA SER A 196 -21.55 -8.66 -0.97
C SER A 196 -21.55 -7.62 -2.07
N THR A 197 -22.00 -6.42 -1.73
CA THR A 197 -21.98 -5.26 -2.60
C THR A 197 -21.28 -4.11 -1.90
N SER A 198 -20.51 -3.30 -2.63
CA SER A 198 -19.98 -2.06 -2.05
C SER A 198 -21.11 -1.06 -1.78
N SER A 199 -20.96 -0.30 -0.69
CA SER A 199 -21.79 0.86 -0.39
C SER A 199 -21.14 2.10 -1.01
N GLY A 200 -21.71 2.61 -2.12
CA GLY A 200 -21.16 3.78 -2.82
C GLY A 200 -21.98 4.22 -4.03
N ARG A 201 -21.53 5.30 -4.69
CA ARG A 201 -22.16 5.82 -5.93
C ARG A 201 -22.12 4.82 -7.09
N SER A 202 -21.12 3.94 -7.12
CA SER A 202 -21.03 2.83 -8.05
C SER A 202 -20.98 1.53 -7.25
N THR A 203 -22.02 0.72 -7.38
CA THR A 203 -22.12 -0.58 -6.70
C THR A 203 -21.20 -1.58 -7.39
N GLU A 204 -20.19 -2.04 -6.66
CA GLU A 204 -19.35 -3.16 -7.03
C GLU A 204 -19.90 -4.42 -6.37
N TYR A 205 -19.72 -5.56 -7.04
CA TYR A 205 -20.30 -6.83 -6.64
C TYR A 205 -19.18 -7.82 -6.36
N PHE A 206 -19.29 -8.57 -5.26
CA PHE A 206 -18.22 -9.46 -4.80
C PHE A 206 -18.73 -10.86 -4.49
N PHE A 207 -17.92 -11.86 -4.82
CA PHE A 207 -18.03 -13.23 -4.34
C PHE A 207 -16.93 -13.53 -3.33
N PHE A 208 -17.29 -14.25 -2.27
CA PHE A 208 -16.33 -14.76 -1.29
C PHE A 208 -16.31 -16.29 -1.35
N LEU A 209 -15.15 -16.83 -1.65
CA LEU A 209 -14.91 -18.26 -1.87
C LEU A 209 -13.89 -18.77 -0.85
N ILE A 210 -14.03 -20.00 -0.35
CA ILE A 210 -12.98 -20.65 0.44
C ILE A 210 -11.99 -21.29 -0.54
N MET A 211 -10.75 -20.83 -0.49
CA MET A 211 -9.61 -21.40 -1.19
C MET A 211 -8.51 -21.67 -0.19
N ASP A 212 -7.99 -22.90 -0.15
CA ASP A 212 -6.92 -23.31 0.77
C ASP A 212 -7.21 -22.92 2.24
N ASN A 213 -8.46 -23.15 2.69
CA ASN A 213 -9.00 -22.78 4.01
C ASN A 213 -8.99 -21.27 4.34
N LYS A 214 -8.87 -20.41 3.34
CA LYS A 214 -8.96 -18.95 3.48
C LYS A 214 -10.09 -18.40 2.63
N GLU A 215 -10.72 -17.35 3.13
CA GLU A 215 -11.72 -16.61 2.36
C GLU A 215 -11.01 -15.67 1.38
N GLU A 216 -11.26 -15.85 0.10
CA GLU A 216 -10.77 -15.01 -0.98
C GLU A 216 -11.94 -14.22 -1.59
N ARG A 217 -11.72 -12.94 -1.86
CA ARG A 217 -12.72 -12.01 -2.39
C ARG A 217 -12.46 -11.75 -3.86
N PHE A 218 -13.46 -11.97 -4.71
CA PHE A 218 -13.40 -11.73 -6.14
C PHE A 218 -14.38 -10.64 -6.57
N SER A 219 -13.93 -9.73 -7.44
CA SER A 219 -14.78 -8.71 -8.05
C SER A 219 -15.49 -9.28 -9.27
N VAL A 220 -16.82 -9.22 -9.26
CA VAL A 220 -17.67 -9.76 -10.32
C VAL A 220 -18.57 -8.68 -10.91
N GLY A 221 -18.97 -8.88 -12.17
CA GLY A 221 -19.96 -8.02 -12.82
C GLY A 221 -21.36 -8.24 -12.25
N LYS A 222 -22.20 -7.19 -12.29
CA LYS A 222 -23.60 -7.22 -11.82
C LYS A 222 -24.39 -8.42 -12.35
N THR A 223 -24.30 -8.69 -13.65
CA THR A 223 -25.01 -9.81 -14.29
C THR A 223 -24.62 -11.15 -13.69
N ARG A 224 -23.31 -11.41 -13.54
CA ARG A 224 -22.84 -12.63 -12.88
C ARG A 224 -23.32 -12.69 -11.45
N TYR A 225 -23.20 -11.59 -10.70
CA TYR A 225 -23.66 -11.55 -9.31
C TYR A 225 -25.12 -11.98 -9.14
N HIS A 226 -26.02 -11.60 -10.05
CA HIS A 226 -27.43 -12.01 -9.96
C HIS A 226 -27.69 -13.44 -10.46
N ASN A 227 -26.84 -13.99 -11.33
CA ASN A 227 -27.02 -15.32 -11.91
C ASN A 227 -26.54 -16.48 -11.02
N PHE A 228 -25.74 -16.19 -9.99
CA PHE A 228 -25.23 -17.18 -9.04
C PHE A 228 -25.82 -16.97 -7.64
N GLU A 229 -26.07 -18.07 -6.92
CA GLU A 229 -26.58 -18.05 -5.55
C GLU A 229 -25.50 -18.39 -4.51
N GLU A 230 -25.71 -17.95 -3.25
CA GLU A 230 -24.86 -18.39 -2.15
C GLU A 230 -25.08 -19.90 -1.92
N GLY A 231 -23.99 -20.64 -1.66
CA GLY A 231 -23.98 -22.10 -1.57
C GLY A 231 -23.79 -22.82 -2.91
N GLU A 232 -23.92 -22.13 -4.04
CA GLU A 232 -23.72 -22.73 -5.37
C GLU A 232 -22.24 -23.07 -5.62
N GLN A 233 -22.01 -24.18 -6.32
CA GLN A 233 -20.69 -24.56 -6.81
C GLN A 233 -20.41 -23.86 -8.14
N ILE A 234 -19.31 -23.15 -8.20
CA ILE A 234 -18.83 -22.47 -9.40
C ILE A 234 -17.49 -23.04 -9.82
N GLU A 235 -17.25 -23.06 -11.12
CA GLU A 235 -15.97 -23.42 -11.69
C GLU A 235 -15.21 -22.16 -12.11
N LEU A 236 -14.00 -22.00 -11.59
CA LEU A 236 -13.14 -20.87 -11.93
C LEU A 236 -12.15 -21.29 -13.00
N CYS A 237 -12.15 -20.56 -14.11
CA CYS A 237 -11.09 -20.62 -15.10
C CYS A 237 -9.94 -19.72 -14.61
N MET A 238 -8.77 -20.31 -14.44
CA MET A 238 -7.59 -19.62 -13.93
C MET A 238 -6.41 -19.77 -14.87
N GLN A 239 -5.53 -18.79 -14.83
CA GLN A 239 -4.22 -18.83 -15.47
C GLN A 239 -3.11 -18.58 -14.46
N LYS A 240 -1.96 -19.23 -14.67
CA LYS A 240 -0.78 -19.05 -13.82
C LYS A 240 -0.14 -17.70 -14.16
N GLY A 241 -0.17 -16.76 -13.23
CA GLY A 241 0.48 -15.46 -13.44
C GLY A 241 2.01 -15.56 -13.39
N LYS A 242 2.69 -14.57 -13.99
CA LYS A 242 4.15 -14.59 -14.13
C LYS A 242 4.91 -14.67 -12.80
N PHE A 243 4.37 -14.08 -11.73
CA PHE A 243 4.95 -14.14 -10.39
C PHE A 243 4.45 -15.36 -9.58
N GLY A 244 3.78 -16.31 -10.23
CA GLY A 244 3.25 -17.52 -9.61
C GLY A 244 1.89 -17.32 -8.92
N PHE A 245 1.30 -16.12 -9.03
CA PHE A 245 -0.02 -15.83 -8.49
C PHE A 245 -1.08 -16.09 -9.54
N ASP A 246 -1.97 -17.03 -9.25
CA ASP A 246 -3.04 -17.43 -10.16
C ASP A 246 -4.11 -16.35 -10.20
N TYR A 247 -4.67 -16.10 -11.37
CA TYR A 247 -5.74 -15.12 -11.50
C TYR A 247 -6.92 -15.69 -12.28
N VAL A 248 -8.11 -15.25 -11.89
CA VAL A 248 -9.38 -15.74 -12.42
C VAL A 248 -9.75 -14.95 -13.66
N THR A 249 -9.90 -15.66 -14.78
CA THR A 249 -10.32 -15.08 -16.06
C THR A 249 -11.83 -15.18 -16.24
N GLU A 250 -12.44 -16.27 -15.78
CA GLU A 250 -13.85 -16.57 -16.00
C GLU A 250 -14.48 -17.35 -14.83
N PHE A 251 -15.77 -17.14 -14.64
CA PHE A 251 -16.62 -17.82 -13.66
C PHE A 251 -17.70 -18.59 -14.44
N LYS A 252 -17.73 -19.92 -14.31
CA LYS A 252 -18.70 -20.81 -14.94
C LYS A 252 -19.56 -21.52 -13.89
N LYS A 253 -20.77 -21.93 -14.27
CA LYS A 253 -21.59 -22.83 -13.45
C LYS A 253 -21.00 -24.23 -13.51
N ALA A 254 -20.95 -24.93 -12.38
CA ALA A 254 -20.33 -26.26 -12.31
C ALA A 254 -21.13 -27.38 -13.03
N ASN A 255 -22.31 -27.06 -13.58
CA ASN A 255 -23.29 -27.97 -14.20
C ASN A 255 -23.62 -27.62 -15.67
N GLU A 256 -22.85 -26.75 -16.32
CA GLU A 256 -22.84 -26.54 -17.78
C GLU A 256 -21.52 -27.05 -18.36
#